data_AF-C4YJU9-F1
#
_entry.id   AF-C4YJU9-F1
#
_cell.length_a   1.000
_cell.length_b   1.000
_cell.length_c   1.000
_cell.angle_alpha   90.00
_cell.angle_beta   90.00
_cell.angle_gamma   90.00
#
_symmetry.space_group_name_H-M   'P 1'
#
loop_
_entity.id
_entity.type
_entity.pdbx_description
1 polymer ?
#
loop_
_entity_poly.entity_id
_entity_poly.type
_entity_poly.pdbx_seq_one_letter_code
_entity_poly.pdbx_strand_id
1 'polypeptide(L)'
;MDEVVPRHGDHHNINIKYGYFIFALTIIQIIFFLQVKFIQIKRWNSTGRFSKFWSQLTNPPIWLMVTIWLLIVIFTGGHKISDFSEEYIISAKRYGRMAYCLIPLNIYLVLRPTNSPLLKPGYYLENMNLHKWTSRIIVFCSAIHAAGYIYKWVKEGTILNKPFRFLNLLGVIVFVFLVVLAIISVRTFRKKIYSTFYLIHNITAWSMVILITFHARPGVTIFAVISILLLGYQLYLRYYSSYLVNSLKVIDIPTSTLQIIKIPQPNKFPNWLPGSHIRLNYTISKFKSWTTATHPFTIVTIPEDSANNLTLIVKKPNQFVIYPLDSYLLTGPYPSLAPPFFTTANIVNIICGGSGISLGLPIYHHFKSINSTVPVKLVWTVRNQNDTFIMNQLDMTGVQVYVTSIGDTNSESQENQQHQAVPLFVIEEEEEEEGHGLLNNESENGIELQNMPESNEENSETNTINSKNNKDNEERKEYFKFGRPKFDEVFAIDDPTTTHDLDNSWVIACGPDELISDAKRWSKDRGYRFYYEKYEM
;
A
#
# COMPACT_ATOMS: atom_id res chain seq x y z
N MET A 1 44.12 -9.60 53.07
CA MET A 1 43.76 -10.02 51.71
C MET A 1 42.35 -9.52 51.49
N ASP A 2 42.21 -8.33 50.93
CA ASP A 2 40.91 -7.79 50.57
C ASP A 2 40.42 -8.52 49.33
N GLU A 3 39.35 -9.29 49.51
CA GLU A 3 38.68 -10.00 48.44
C GLU A 3 38.10 -8.96 47.47
N VAL A 4 38.73 -8.82 46.30
CA VAL A 4 38.24 -7.97 45.23
C VAL A 4 36.97 -8.62 44.68
N VAL A 5 35.83 -8.30 45.30
CA VAL A 5 34.51 -8.65 44.77
C VAL A 5 34.34 -7.87 43.45
N PRO A 6 34.20 -8.55 42.30
CA PRO A 6 34.02 -7.86 41.03
C PRO A 6 32.74 -7.04 41.08
N ARG A 7 32.85 -5.73 40.84
CA ARG A 7 31.76 -4.75 40.98
C ARG A 7 30.62 -4.94 39.97
N HIS A 8 30.71 -5.91 39.05
CA HIS A 8 29.76 -6.16 37.97
C HIS A 8 29.56 -7.67 37.77
N GLY A 9 28.56 -8.24 38.44
CA GLY A 9 28.20 -9.65 38.31
C GLY A 9 27.72 -10.05 36.90
N ASP A 10 27.76 -11.36 36.64
CA ASP A 10 27.48 -12.13 35.42
C ASP A 10 26.19 -11.79 34.62
N HIS A 11 25.41 -10.81 35.05
CA HIS A 11 24.15 -10.39 34.41
C HIS A 11 24.32 -9.65 33.08
N HIS A 12 25.55 -9.33 32.66
CA HIS A 12 25.79 -8.58 31.42
C HIS A 12 25.50 -9.39 30.15
N ASN A 13 25.62 -10.73 30.22
CA ASN A 13 25.46 -11.62 29.06
C ASN A 13 24.12 -12.36 29.04
N ILE A 14 23.32 -12.26 30.11
CA ILE A 14 22.07 -13.03 30.28
C ILE A 14 20.99 -12.66 29.25
N ASN A 15 21.01 -11.43 28.73
CA ASN A 15 20.04 -10.97 27.74
C ASN A 15 20.37 -11.39 26.29
N ILE A 16 21.61 -11.84 26.02
CA ILE A 16 22.09 -12.16 24.66
C ILE A 16 21.24 -13.27 24.04
N LYS A 17 20.99 -14.35 24.78
CA LYS A 17 20.19 -15.49 24.31
C LYS A 17 18.77 -15.11 23.86
N TYR A 18 18.14 -14.12 24.51
CA TYR A 18 16.81 -13.67 24.15
C TYR A 18 16.82 -12.88 22.83
N GLY A 19 17.90 -12.15 22.55
CA GLY A 19 18.08 -11.50 21.25
C GLY A 19 18.18 -12.51 20.11
N TYR A 20 18.99 -13.56 20.28
CA TYR A 20 19.08 -14.65 19.31
C TYR A 20 17.78 -15.44 19.17
N PHE A 21 17.05 -15.66 20.27
CA PHE A 21 15.74 -16.30 20.24
C PHE A 21 14.73 -15.49 19.39
N ILE A 22 14.59 -14.19 19.66
CA ILE A 22 13.72 -13.32 18.86
C ILE A 22 14.14 -13.32 17.40
N PHE A 23 15.43 -13.17 17.13
CA PHE A 23 15.94 -13.17 15.75
C PHE A 23 15.66 -14.50 15.04
N ALA A 24 15.87 -15.65 15.68
CA ALA A 24 15.57 -16.96 15.12
C ALA A 24 14.07 -17.09 14.75
N LEU A 25 13.17 -16.59 15.61
CA LEU A 25 11.74 -16.55 15.30
C LEU A 25 11.44 -15.68 14.07
N THR A 26 12.14 -14.56 13.89
CA THR A 26 11.97 -13.75 12.67
C THR A 26 12.39 -14.50 11.40
N ILE A 27 13.48 -15.29 11.47
CA ILE A 27 13.94 -16.11 10.34
C ILE A 27 12.94 -17.22 10.03
N ILE A 28 12.42 -17.90 11.06
CA ILE A 28 11.38 -18.93 10.90
C ILE A 28 10.14 -18.32 10.23
N GLN A 29 9.69 -17.14 10.69
CA GLN A 29 8.56 -16.44 10.07
C GLN A 29 8.82 -16.14 8.58
N ILE A 30 10.01 -15.64 8.25
CA ILE A 30 10.39 -15.34 6.87
C ILE A 30 10.34 -16.60 6.00
N ILE A 31 11.00 -17.68 6.43
CA ILE A 31 11.06 -18.94 5.69
C ILE A 31 9.66 -19.53 5.52
N PHE A 32 8.85 -19.51 6.58
CA PHE A 32 7.47 -19.99 6.54
C PHE A 32 6.65 -19.27 5.46
N PHE A 33 6.64 -17.94 5.45
CA PHE A 33 5.86 -17.19 4.46
C PHE A 33 6.40 -17.31 3.03
N LEU A 34 7.72 -17.45 2.85
CA LEU A 34 8.31 -17.74 1.55
C LEU A 34 7.84 -19.09 1.01
N GLN A 35 7.87 -20.13 1.85
CA GLN A 35 7.44 -21.48 1.49
C GLN A 35 5.94 -21.54 1.21
N VAL A 36 5.12 -20.93 2.06
CA VAL A 36 3.65 -20.94 1.90
C VAL A 36 3.24 -20.23 0.60
N LYS A 37 3.81 -19.05 0.29
CA LYS A 37 3.53 -18.36 -0.99
C LYS A 37 3.96 -19.21 -2.20
N PHE A 38 5.14 -19.80 -2.13
CA PHE A 38 5.65 -20.67 -3.20
C PHE A 38 4.71 -21.89 -3.43
N ILE A 39 4.29 -22.55 -2.35
CA ILE A 39 3.37 -23.69 -2.41
C ILE A 39 2.00 -23.24 -2.93
N GLN A 40 1.48 -22.10 -2.48
CA GLN A 40 0.21 -21.53 -2.95
C GLN A 40 0.23 -21.37 -4.47
N ILE A 41 1.23 -20.67 -5.01
CA ILE A 41 1.33 -20.39 -6.46
C ILE A 41 1.52 -21.69 -7.24
N LYS A 42 2.40 -22.59 -6.78
CA LYS A 42 2.65 -23.87 -7.45
C LYS A 42 1.41 -24.77 -7.49
N ARG A 43 0.66 -24.85 -6.39
CA ARG A 43 -0.59 -25.62 -6.33
C ARG A 43 -1.68 -25.00 -7.17
N TRP A 44 -1.81 -23.68 -7.17
CA TRP A 44 -2.78 -22.98 -8.01
C TRP A 44 -2.50 -23.27 -9.49
N ASN A 45 -1.25 -23.15 -9.95
CA ASN A 45 -0.85 -23.52 -11.31
C ASN A 45 -1.15 -24.99 -11.65
N SER A 46 -0.90 -25.93 -10.73
CA SER A 46 -1.09 -27.35 -11.00
C SER A 46 -2.55 -27.80 -10.98
N THR A 47 -3.39 -27.18 -10.17
CA THR A 47 -4.80 -27.58 -9.99
C THR A 47 -5.76 -26.74 -10.81
N GLY A 48 -5.30 -25.60 -11.33
CA GLY A 48 -6.15 -24.61 -11.97
C GLY A 48 -7.13 -23.92 -11.01
N ARG A 49 -7.01 -24.11 -9.69
CA ARG A 49 -7.98 -23.62 -8.70
C ARG A 49 -7.35 -22.78 -7.61
N PHE A 50 -7.98 -21.65 -7.30
CA PHE A 50 -7.59 -20.82 -6.16
C PHE A 50 -8.03 -21.44 -4.84
N SER A 51 -7.10 -21.55 -3.88
CA SER A 51 -7.41 -22.09 -2.54
C SER A 51 -7.47 -21.00 -1.47
N LYS A 52 -8.64 -20.85 -0.82
CA LYS A 52 -8.84 -19.98 0.36
C LYS A 52 -7.81 -20.25 1.46
N PHE A 53 -7.62 -21.53 1.77
CA PHE A 53 -6.74 -21.98 2.85
C PHE A 53 -5.30 -21.49 2.63
N TRP A 54 -4.72 -21.76 1.45
CA TRP A 54 -3.36 -21.33 1.15
C TRP A 54 -3.22 -19.80 1.11
N SER A 55 -4.25 -19.09 0.63
CA SER A 55 -4.25 -17.63 0.64
C SER A 55 -4.27 -17.04 2.05
N GLN A 56 -5.13 -17.56 2.93
CA GLN A 56 -5.22 -17.14 4.32
C GLN A 56 -3.93 -17.46 5.09
N LEU A 57 -3.24 -18.54 4.74
CA LEU A 57 -1.95 -18.88 5.34
C LEU A 57 -0.82 -17.96 4.86
N THR A 58 -0.84 -17.55 3.59
CA THR A 58 0.09 -16.56 3.05
C THR A 58 -0.12 -15.19 3.69
N ASN A 59 -1.36 -14.74 3.80
CA ASN A 59 -1.76 -13.44 4.31
C ASN A 59 -2.72 -13.58 5.49
N PRO A 60 -2.23 -14.02 6.66
CA PRO A 60 -3.05 -14.16 7.84
C PRO A 60 -3.54 -12.79 8.32
N PRO A 61 -4.70 -12.73 9.01
CA PRO A 61 -5.20 -11.50 9.58
C PRO A 61 -4.14 -10.80 10.43
N ILE A 62 -3.94 -9.51 10.20
CA ILE A 62 -2.85 -8.74 10.84
C ILE A 62 -2.98 -8.75 12.36
N TRP A 63 -4.19 -8.66 12.91
CA TRP A 63 -4.42 -8.69 14.36
C TRP A 63 -3.88 -9.97 14.99
N LEU A 64 -3.98 -11.12 14.32
CA LEU A 64 -3.49 -12.41 14.80
C LEU A 64 -1.96 -12.38 14.90
N MET A 65 -1.29 -11.94 13.83
CA MET A 65 0.18 -11.82 13.80
C MET A 65 0.69 -10.87 14.87
N VAL A 66 0.04 -9.73 15.06
CA VAL A 66 0.40 -8.73 16.08
C VAL A 66 0.21 -9.29 17.48
N THR A 67 -0.91 -9.97 17.74
CA THR A 67 -1.20 -10.59 19.03
C THR A 67 -0.14 -11.63 19.39
N ILE A 68 0.21 -12.52 18.44
CA ILE A 68 1.27 -13.52 18.63
C ILE A 68 2.61 -12.84 18.98
N TRP A 69 3.01 -11.81 18.23
CA TRP A 69 4.26 -11.10 18.51
C TRP A 69 4.25 -10.36 19.84
N LEU A 70 3.13 -9.74 20.22
CA LEU A 70 2.99 -9.08 21.52
C LEU A 70 3.11 -10.10 22.66
N LEU A 71 2.45 -11.25 22.55
CA LEU A 71 2.56 -12.32 23.54
C LEU A 71 3.99 -12.84 23.67
N ILE A 72 4.68 -13.07 22.54
CA ILE A 72 6.10 -13.48 22.54
C ILE A 72 6.94 -12.45 23.28
N VAL A 73 6.84 -11.17 22.91
CA VAL A 73 7.63 -10.07 23.48
C VAL A 73 7.37 -9.88 24.97
N ILE A 74 6.10 -9.96 25.41
CA ILE A 74 5.72 -9.86 26.82
C ILE A 74 6.29 -11.05 27.60
N PHE A 75 6.12 -12.28 27.09
CA PHE A 75 6.66 -13.48 27.71
C PHE A 75 8.18 -13.43 27.85
N THR A 76 8.90 -13.09 26.77
CA THR A 76 10.37 -13.01 26.79
C THR A 76 10.89 -11.89 27.67
N GLY A 77 10.16 -10.77 27.77
CA GLY A 77 10.45 -9.70 28.72
C GLY A 77 10.40 -10.20 30.16
N GLY A 78 9.29 -10.84 30.55
CA GLY A 78 9.01 -11.33 31.90
C GLY A 78 9.63 -12.69 32.29
N HIS A 79 10.23 -13.44 31.36
CA HIS A 79 10.64 -14.82 31.59
C HIS A 79 11.66 -14.97 32.75
N LYS A 80 11.33 -15.80 33.75
CA LYS A 80 12.16 -15.98 34.96
C LYS A 80 12.43 -14.67 35.70
N ILE A 81 11.42 -13.82 35.84
CA ILE A 81 11.42 -12.70 36.77
C ILE A 81 10.54 -13.11 37.95
N SER A 82 11.14 -13.17 39.14
CA SER A 82 10.43 -13.63 40.35
C SER A 82 9.99 -12.44 41.21
N ASP A 83 10.88 -11.48 41.42
CA ASP A 83 10.59 -10.20 42.05
C ASP A 83 10.82 -9.05 41.07
N PHE A 84 9.72 -8.48 40.57
CA PHE A 84 9.81 -7.36 39.63
C PHE A 84 10.44 -6.11 40.25
N SER A 85 10.24 -5.88 41.55
CA SER A 85 10.72 -4.66 42.21
C SER A 85 12.26 -4.58 42.24
N GLU A 86 12.92 -5.74 42.28
CA GLU A 86 14.37 -5.86 42.26
C GLU A 86 14.92 -6.10 40.84
N GLU A 87 14.21 -6.88 40.02
CA GLU A 87 14.72 -7.38 38.73
C GLU A 87 14.23 -6.60 37.49
N TYR A 88 13.47 -5.52 37.64
CA TYR A 88 12.93 -4.74 36.51
C TYR A 88 13.99 -4.31 35.48
N ILE A 89 15.24 -4.09 35.90
CA ILE A 89 16.36 -3.76 35.00
C ILE A 89 16.70 -4.89 34.04
N ILE A 90 16.58 -6.14 34.48
CA ILE A 90 16.79 -7.30 33.63
C ILE A 90 15.71 -7.30 32.53
N SER A 91 14.46 -7.02 32.90
CA SER A 91 13.36 -6.85 31.95
C SER A 91 13.63 -5.71 30.96
N ALA A 92 13.96 -4.51 31.44
CA ALA A 92 14.26 -3.35 30.60
C ALA A 92 15.41 -3.62 29.61
N LYS A 93 16.47 -4.31 30.04
CA LYS A 93 17.57 -4.75 29.15
C LYS A 93 17.11 -5.72 28.07
N ARG A 94 16.18 -6.63 28.38
CA ARG A 94 15.62 -7.56 27.40
C ARG A 94 14.78 -6.81 26.38
N TYR A 95 13.88 -5.92 26.79
CA TYR A 95 13.08 -5.12 25.86
C TYR A 95 13.94 -4.31 24.88
N GLY A 96 15.01 -3.67 25.35
CA GLY A 96 15.95 -2.96 24.47
C GLY A 96 16.66 -3.90 23.47
N ARG A 97 17.02 -5.11 23.91
CA ARG A 97 17.62 -6.14 23.05
C ARG A 97 16.63 -6.61 21.97
N MET A 98 15.39 -6.92 22.37
CA MET A 98 14.33 -7.40 21.46
C MET A 98 13.97 -6.34 20.41
N ALA A 99 13.84 -5.07 20.81
CA ALA A 99 13.60 -3.95 19.90
C ALA A 99 14.63 -3.94 18.76
N TYR A 100 15.91 -4.07 19.12
CA TYR A 100 17.00 -4.06 18.13
C TYR A 100 17.01 -5.32 17.25
N CYS A 101 16.74 -6.49 17.82
CA CYS A 101 16.74 -7.77 17.07
C CYS A 101 15.56 -7.90 16.08
N LEU A 102 14.51 -7.08 16.22
CA LEU A 102 13.40 -7.01 15.27
C LEU A 102 13.69 -6.08 14.07
N ILE A 103 14.75 -5.26 14.10
CA ILE A 103 15.10 -4.33 13.02
C ILE A 103 15.38 -5.04 11.68
N PRO A 104 16.15 -6.15 11.61
CA PRO A 104 16.35 -6.88 10.36
C PRO A 104 15.03 -7.34 9.70
N LEU A 105 14.10 -7.89 10.48
CA LEU A 105 12.78 -8.30 9.99
C LEU A 105 12.02 -7.09 9.44
N ASN A 106 12.05 -5.98 10.18
CA ASN A 106 11.34 -4.77 9.81
C ASN A 106 11.81 -4.19 8.46
N ILE A 107 13.11 -4.21 8.20
CA ILE A 107 13.72 -3.83 6.91
C ILE A 107 13.36 -4.85 5.82
N TYR A 108 13.45 -6.15 6.12
CA TYR A 108 13.11 -7.22 5.18
C TYR A 108 11.69 -7.07 4.62
N LEU A 109 10.72 -6.74 5.47
CA LEU A 109 9.30 -6.60 5.10
C LEU A 109 9.05 -5.52 4.03
N VAL A 110 9.96 -4.55 3.84
CA VAL A 110 9.81 -3.47 2.85
C VAL A 110 10.76 -3.62 1.66
N LEU A 111 11.51 -4.72 1.57
CA LEU A 111 12.31 -5.02 0.38
C LEU A 111 11.42 -5.22 -0.85
N ARG A 112 11.93 -4.80 -2.01
CA ARG A 112 11.20 -4.80 -3.29
C ARG A 112 12.00 -5.47 -4.42
N PRO A 113 12.34 -6.76 -4.30
CA PRO A 113 12.98 -7.48 -5.40
C PRO A 113 12.01 -7.64 -6.57
N THR A 114 12.37 -7.08 -7.72
CA THR A 114 11.53 -7.06 -8.94
C THR A 114 11.24 -8.47 -9.49
N ASN A 115 12.17 -9.41 -9.36
CA ASN A 115 12.11 -10.71 -10.04
C ASN A 115 11.56 -11.84 -9.17
N SER A 116 10.71 -11.53 -8.19
CA SER A 116 10.26 -12.51 -7.20
C SER A 116 8.73 -12.77 -7.19
N PRO A 117 8.03 -12.86 -8.34
CA PRO A 117 6.58 -13.06 -8.38
C PRO A 117 6.12 -14.40 -7.80
N LEU A 118 7.04 -15.33 -7.52
CA LEU A 118 6.75 -16.62 -6.90
C LEU A 118 6.90 -16.61 -5.38
N LEU A 119 7.48 -15.54 -4.81
CA LEU A 119 7.78 -15.43 -3.40
C LEU A 119 7.14 -14.17 -2.81
N LYS A 120 6.96 -14.16 -1.49
CA LYS A 120 6.29 -13.06 -0.80
C LYS A 120 6.97 -11.68 -0.99
N PRO A 121 8.32 -11.55 -1.07
CA PRO A 121 8.96 -10.27 -1.38
C PRO A 121 8.59 -9.66 -2.74
N GLY A 122 8.15 -10.46 -3.72
CA GLY A 122 7.63 -9.93 -4.98
C GLY A 122 6.35 -9.11 -4.82
N TYR A 123 5.63 -9.32 -3.71
CA TYR A 123 4.37 -8.64 -3.36
C TYR A 123 4.56 -7.76 -2.13
N TYR A 124 5.53 -6.84 -2.18
CA TYR A 124 5.89 -5.99 -1.03
C TYR A 124 4.72 -5.19 -0.44
N LEU A 125 3.67 -4.91 -1.23
CA LEU A 125 2.46 -4.24 -0.76
C LEU A 125 1.74 -5.05 0.33
N GLU A 126 1.72 -6.39 0.20
CA GLU A 126 1.14 -7.31 1.20
C GLU A 126 1.89 -7.22 2.55
N ASN A 127 3.18 -6.88 2.54
CA ASN A 127 4.02 -6.81 3.74
C ASN A 127 3.96 -5.45 4.46
N MET A 128 3.39 -4.42 3.83
CA MET A 128 3.43 -3.04 4.33
C MET A 128 2.76 -2.90 5.72
N ASN A 129 1.65 -3.60 5.94
CA ASN A 129 0.96 -3.55 7.23
C ASN A 129 1.74 -4.27 8.33
N LEU A 130 2.41 -5.38 8.01
CA LEU A 130 3.30 -6.06 8.94
C LEU A 130 4.49 -5.18 9.31
N HIS A 131 5.07 -4.43 8.36
CA HIS A 131 6.11 -3.45 8.66
C HIS A 131 5.63 -2.40 9.68
N LYS A 132 4.47 -1.76 9.43
CA LYS A 132 3.90 -0.75 10.35
C LYS A 132 3.69 -1.29 11.76
N TRP A 133 3.11 -2.48 11.89
CA TRP A 133 2.84 -3.06 13.20
C TRP A 133 4.10 -3.58 13.89
N THR A 134 5.04 -4.18 13.16
CA THR A 134 6.35 -4.56 13.70
C THR A 134 7.09 -3.31 14.23
N SER A 135 7.01 -2.17 13.53
CA SER A 135 7.58 -0.90 13.99
C SER A 135 6.96 -0.42 15.31
N ARG A 136 5.63 -0.59 15.49
CA ARG A 136 4.96 -0.26 16.75
C ARG A 136 5.42 -1.15 17.91
N ILE A 137 5.64 -2.44 17.66
CA ILE A 137 6.20 -3.36 18.67
C ILE A 137 7.63 -2.94 19.05
N ILE A 138 8.45 -2.53 18.08
CA ILE A 138 9.79 -2.00 18.34
C ILE A 138 9.72 -0.74 19.21
N VAL A 139 8.85 0.21 18.88
CA VAL A 139 8.65 1.44 19.69
C VAL A 139 8.18 1.09 21.10
N PHE A 140 7.24 0.16 21.24
CA PHE A 140 6.76 -0.33 22.55
C PHE A 140 7.91 -0.92 23.39
N CYS A 141 8.72 -1.80 22.80
CA CYS A 141 9.89 -2.37 23.48
C CYS A 141 10.91 -1.29 23.89
N SER A 142 11.21 -0.35 22.98
CA SER A 142 12.11 0.78 23.25
C SER A 142 11.58 1.69 24.37
N ALA A 143 10.26 1.91 24.45
CA ALA A 143 9.63 2.69 25.50
C ALA A 143 9.77 2.03 26.88
N ILE A 144 9.54 0.72 26.99
CA ILE A 144 9.75 -0.02 28.25
C ILE A 144 11.22 0.03 28.66
N HIS A 145 12.13 -0.16 27.71
CA HIS A 145 13.57 -0.05 27.96
C HIS A 145 13.95 1.34 28.52
N ALA A 146 13.52 2.41 27.84
CA ALA A 146 13.79 3.78 28.26
C ALA A 146 13.17 4.09 29.64
N ALA A 147 11.91 3.72 29.86
CA ALA A 147 11.21 3.95 31.13
C ALA A 147 11.92 3.26 32.30
N GLY A 148 12.37 2.00 32.13
CA GLY A 148 13.11 1.29 33.17
C GLY A 148 14.43 1.97 33.54
N TYR A 149 15.19 2.46 32.56
CA TYR A 149 16.45 3.15 32.83
C TYR A 149 16.26 4.56 33.38
N ILE A 150 15.23 5.29 32.94
CA ILE A 150 14.85 6.59 33.51
C ILE A 150 14.51 6.41 34.99
N TYR A 151 13.62 5.46 35.32
CA TYR A 151 13.26 5.16 36.70
C TYR A 151 14.47 4.80 37.56
N LYS A 152 15.39 3.98 37.02
CA LYS A 152 16.67 3.66 37.68
C LYS A 152 17.46 4.91 38.04
N TRP A 153 17.67 5.79 37.06
CA TRP A 153 18.50 6.98 37.25
C TRP A 153 17.85 7.99 38.18
N VAL A 154 16.52 8.06 38.22
CA VAL A 154 15.78 8.86 39.20
C VAL A 154 15.97 8.29 40.61
N LYS A 155 15.76 6.98 40.80
CA LYS A 155 15.95 6.30 42.11
C LYS A 155 17.37 6.43 42.65
N GLU A 156 18.37 6.35 41.77
CA GLU A 156 19.79 6.49 42.14
C GLU A 156 20.25 7.96 42.26
N GLY A 157 19.42 8.95 41.94
CA GLY A 157 19.81 10.36 41.95
C GLY A 157 20.84 10.74 40.88
N THR A 158 20.94 9.97 39.78
CA THR A 158 21.98 10.11 38.75
C THR A 158 21.46 10.59 37.38
N ILE A 159 20.21 11.07 37.32
CA ILE A 159 19.54 11.51 36.09
C ILE A 159 20.28 12.64 35.35
N LEU A 160 21.00 13.51 36.06
CA LEU A 160 21.76 14.61 35.42
C LEU A 160 23.09 14.16 34.80
N ASN A 161 23.56 12.94 35.11
CA ASN A 161 24.90 12.49 34.71
C ASN A 161 24.87 11.23 33.84
N LYS A 162 24.06 10.22 34.18
CA LYS A 162 24.06 8.92 33.48
C LYS A 162 23.55 8.97 32.04
N PRO A 163 22.47 9.70 31.69
CA PRO A 163 22.01 9.79 30.31
C PRO A 163 23.04 10.40 29.36
N PHE A 164 23.86 11.34 29.86
CA PHE A 164 24.83 12.09 29.05
C PHE A 164 26.19 11.39 28.87
N ARG A 165 26.40 10.22 29.48
CA ARG A 165 27.56 9.40 29.16
C ARG A 165 27.47 8.95 27.70
N PHE A 166 28.56 9.05 26.96
CA PHE A 166 28.62 8.81 25.51
C PHE A 166 27.74 7.64 25.03
N LEU A 167 27.92 6.43 25.57
CA LEU A 167 27.15 5.25 25.13
C LEU A 167 25.65 5.35 25.46
N ASN A 168 25.27 5.93 26.60
CA ASN A 168 23.87 6.12 26.97
C ASN A 168 23.23 7.22 26.13
N LEU A 169 23.99 8.30 25.85
CA LEU A 169 23.55 9.43 25.05
C LEU A 169 23.15 8.99 23.65
N LEU A 170 23.88 8.04 23.04
CA LEU A 170 23.49 7.45 21.76
C LEU A 170 22.09 6.81 21.82
N GLY A 171 21.79 6.07 22.89
CA GLY A 171 20.46 5.49 23.11
C GLY A 171 19.37 6.54 23.33
N VAL A 172 19.68 7.61 24.09
CA VAL A 172 18.76 8.74 24.33
C VAL A 172 18.44 9.47 23.03
N ILE A 173 19.45 9.80 22.21
CA ILE A 173 19.26 10.46 20.90
C ILE A 173 18.33 9.64 20.00
N VAL A 174 18.59 8.34 19.89
CA VAL A 174 17.76 7.44 19.08
C VAL A 174 16.34 7.32 19.64
N PHE A 175 16.18 7.28 20.96
CA PHE A 175 14.86 7.26 21.59
C PHE A 175 14.06 8.53 21.28
N VAL A 176 14.69 9.70 21.31
CA VAL A 176 14.04 10.97 20.89
C VAL A 176 13.58 10.88 19.44
N PHE A 177 14.42 10.38 18.53
CA PHE A 177 14.01 10.16 17.13
C PHE A 177 12.83 9.18 17.00
N LEU A 178 12.82 8.09 17.79
CA LEU A 178 11.69 7.15 17.80
C LEU A 178 10.39 7.79 18.29
N VAL A 179 10.44 8.64 19.33
CA VAL A 179 9.26 9.35 19.85
C VAL A 179 8.72 10.33 18.80
N VAL A 180 9.60 11.16 18.21
CA VAL A 180 9.22 12.07 17.14
C VAL A 180 8.62 11.30 15.96
N LEU A 181 9.28 10.20 15.55
CA LEU A 181 8.79 9.34 14.48
C LEU A 181 7.42 8.75 14.80
N ALA A 182 7.17 8.30 16.03
CA ALA A 182 5.89 7.75 16.44
C ALA A 182 4.75 8.77 16.30
N ILE A 183 4.99 10.02 16.67
CA ILE A 183 4.01 11.12 16.56
C ILE A 183 3.69 11.41 15.09
N ILE A 184 4.71 11.67 14.27
CA ILE A 184 4.51 12.01 12.85
C ILE A 184 4.05 10.82 11.99
N SER A 185 4.12 9.59 12.52
CA SER A 185 3.62 8.37 11.85
C SER A 185 2.10 8.20 11.96
N VAL A 186 1.43 8.95 12.85
CA VAL A 186 -0.03 8.95 12.98
C VAL A 186 -0.66 9.38 11.65
N ARG A 187 -1.76 8.73 11.24
CA ARG A 187 -2.39 8.89 9.91
C ARG A 187 -2.57 10.36 9.53
N THR A 188 -3.14 11.16 10.44
CA THR A 188 -3.43 12.59 10.21
C THR A 188 -2.18 13.41 9.92
N PHE A 189 -1.13 13.27 10.75
CA PHE A 189 0.13 14.00 10.53
C PHE A 189 0.87 13.48 9.30
N ARG A 190 0.98 12.17 9.15
CA ARG A 190 1.69 11.54 8.03
C ARG A 190 1.10 11.94 6.67
N LYS A 191 -0.23 12.09 6.58
CA LYS A 191 -0.91 12.58 5.37
C LYS A 191 -0.47 14.01 5.05
N LYS A 192 -0.54 14.93 6.02
CA LYS A 192 -0.24 16.35 5.82
C LYS A 192 1.24 16.67 5.54
N ILE A 193 2.16 15.91 6.14
CA ILE A 193 3.62 16.18 6.06
C ILE A 193 4.42 14.94 5.64
N TYR A 194 3.98 14.26 4.57
CA TYR A 194 4.54 12.98 4.14
C TYR A 194 6.05 13.02 3.84
N SER A 195 6.54 14.06 3.17
CA SER A 195 7.98 14.22 2.89
C SER A 195 8.82 14.31 4.16
N THR A 196 8.34 15.05 5.16
CA THR A 196 9.00 15.18 6.47
C THR A 196 8.97 13.86 7.24
N PHE A 197 7.82 13.17 7.24
CA PHE A 197 7.72 11.81 7.78
C PHE A 197 8.75 10.88 7.14
N TYR A 198 8.84 10.88 5.81
CA TYR A 198 9.77 10.01 5.09
C TYR A 198 11.24 10.31 5.44
N LEU A 199 11.63 11.59 5.49
CA LEU A 199 12.97 12.00 5.86
C LEU A 199 13.33 11.54 7.29
N ILE A 200 12.48 11.88 8.27
CA ILE A 200 12.71 11.51 9.68
C ILE A 200 12.71 9.99 9.85
N HIS A 201 11.84 9.26 9.15
CA HIS A 201 11.82 7.80 9.17
C HIS A 201 13.15 7.22 8.72
N ASN A 202 13.72 7.69 7.60
CA ASN A 202 15.02 7.21 7.10
C ASN A 202 16.17 7.57 8.04
N ILE A 203 16.20 8.80 8.59
CA ILE A 203 17.20 9.21 9.59
C ILE A 203 17.12 8.30 10.82
N THR A 204 15.91 8.02 11.30
CA THR A 204 15.68 7.16 12.47
C THR A 204 16.10 5.72 12.17
N ALA A 205 15.79 5.19 10.99
CA ALA A 205 16.19 3.83 10.59
C ALA A 205 17.72 3.65 10.56
N TRP A 206 18.45 4.58 9.94
CA TRP A 206 19.92 4.56 9.93
C TRP A 206 20.50 4.75 11.34
N SER A 207 19.93 5.65 12.13
CA SER A 207 20.36 5.89 13.51
C SER A 207 20.13 4.66 14.39
N MET A 208 19.01 3.95 14.21
CA MET A 208 18.74 2.68 14.86
C MET A 208 19.83 1.67 14.53
N VAL A 209 20.18 1.46 13.26
CA VAL A 209 21.20 0.47 12.88
C VAL A 209 22.60 0.85 13.37
N ILE A 210 23.02 2.11 13.17
CA ILE A 210 24.41 2.52 13.45
C ILE A 210 24.61 2.82 14.93
N LEU A 211 23.84 3.76 15.50
CA LEU A 211 24.10 4.26 16.86
C LEU A 211 23.78 3.20 17.92
N ILE A 212 22.73 2.40 17.72
CA ILE A 212 22.37 1.36 18.70
C ILE A 212 23.39 0.21 18.70
N THR A 213 24.12 -0.02 17.61
CA THR A 213 25.24 -0.98 17.61
C THR A 213 26.31 -0.61 18.64
N PHE A 214 26.59 0.68 18.79
CA PHE A 214 27.53 1.17 19.79
C PHE A 214 26.92 1.20 21.19
N HIS A 215 25.65 1.58 21.31
CA HIS A 215 24.91 1.60 22.58
C HIS A 215 24.73 0.20 23.21
N ALA A 216 24.30 -0.79 22.41
CA ALA A 216 23.72 -2.03 22.90
C ALA A 216 24.73 -3.19 23.08
N ARG A 217 25.93 -2.95 23.60
CA ARG A 217 26.98 -3.99 23.72
C ARG A 217 26.74 -4.98 24.88
N PRO A 218 27.30 -6.21 24.82
CA PRO A 218 27.88 -6.92 23.67
C PRO A 218 26.83 -7.73 22.87
N GLY A 219 27.27 -8.38 21.78
CA GLY A 219 26.50 -9.43 21.11
C GLY A 219 25.45 -8.99 20.09
N VAL A 220 25.68 -7.87 19.39
CA VAL A 220 24.69 -7.27 18.46
C VAL A 220 25.17 -7.09 17.05
N THR A 221 26.48 -7.24 16.87
CA THR A 221 27.18 -6.97 15.61
C THR A 221 26.59 -7.76 14.46
N ILE A 222 26.16 -9.01 14.71
CA ILE A 222 25.51 -9.85 13.69
C ILE A 222 24.22 -9.21 13.16
N PHE A 223 23.34 -8.70 14.04
CA PHE A 223 22.09 -8.05 13.65
C PHE A 223 22.35 -6.73 12.92
N ALA A 224 23.40 -6.00 13.34
CA ALA A 224 23.84 -4.77 12.69
C ALA A 224 24.33 -5.03 11.27
N VAL A 225 25.23 -6.01 11.08
CA VAL A 225 25.75 -6.40 9.76
C VAL A 225 24.62 -6.83 8.83
N ILE A 226 23.70 -7.67 9.31
CA ILE A 226 22.53 -8.08 8.51
C ILE A 226 21.67 -6.87 8.14
N SER A 227 21.39 -5.96 9.08
CA SER A 227 20.61 -4.76 8.79
C SER A 227 21.30 -3.84 7.78
N ILE A 228 22.62 -3.66 7.87
CA ILE A 228 23.42 -2.89 6.91
C ILE A 228 23.35 -3.52 5.52
N LEU A 229 23.49 -4.84 5.42
CA LEU A 229 23.37 -5.55 4.14
C LEU A 229 21.97 -5.39 3.52
N LEU A 230 20.91 -5.47 4.34
CA LEU A 230 19.53 -5.28 3.86
C LEU A 230 19.29 -3.84 3.39
N LEU A 231 19.76 -2.83 4.13
CA LEU A 231 19.67 -1.42 3.70
C LEU A 231 20.50 -1.15 2.45
N GLY A 232 21.70 -1.72 2.36
CA GLY A 232 22.55 -1.66 1.18
C GLY A 232 21.85 -2.28 -0.04
N TYR A 233 21.21 -3.44 0.13
CA TYR A 233 20.42 -4.08 -0.91
C TYR A 233 19.21 -3.22 -1.33
N GLN A 234 18.54 -2.55 -0.39
CA GLN A 234 17.46 -1.61 -0.68
C GLN A 234 17.95 -0.41 -1.52
N LEU A 235 19.13 0.13 -1.21
CA LEU A 235 19.76 1.20 -2.01
C LEU A 235 20.17 0.70 -3.41
N TYR A 236 20.73 -0.51 -3.50
CA TYR A 236 21.04 -1.16 -4.76
C TYR A 236 19.80 -1.30 -5.65
N LEU A 237 18.69 -1.81 -5.10
CA LEU A 237 17.42 -1.92 -5.82
C LEU A 237 16.87 -0.57 -6.28
N ARG A 238 17.04 0.48 -5.45
CA ARG A 238 16.52 1.82 -5.74
C ARG A 238 17.29 2.53 -6.86
N TYR A 239 18.61 2.37 -6.90
CA TYR A 239 19.49 3.23 -7.72
C TYR A 239 20.27 2.50 -8.80
N TYR A 240 20.65 1.25 -8.55
CA TYR A 240 21.49 0.50 -9.47
C TYR A 240 20.67 -0.47 -10.32
N SER A 241 19.69 -1.14 -9.71
CA SER A 241 18.74 -2.01 -10.42
C SER A 241 17.58 -1.25 -11.09
N SER A 242 17.78 0.04 -11.38
CA SER A 242 16.78 0.93 -11.98
C SER A 242 17.11 1.28 -13.43
N TYR A 243 16.09 1.59 -14.22
CA TYR A 243 16.21 2.04 -15.60
C TYR A 243 16.18 3.57 -15.66
N LEU A 244 17.12 4.17 -16.41
CA LEU A 244 17.12 5.61 -16.64
C LEU A 244 16.12 5.97 -17.74
N VAL A 245 15.22 6.90 -17.43
CA VAL A 245 14.24 7.46 -18.37
C VAL A 245 14.57 8.94 -18.56
N ASN A 246 14.91 9.34 -19.78
CA ASN A 246 15.36 10.70 -20.10
C ASN A 246 14.30 11.59 -20.74
N SER A 247 13.26 10.98 -21.31
CA SER A 247 12.16 11.70 -21.93
C SER A 247 10.87 10.93 -21.71
N LEU A 248 9.80 11.69 -21.49
CA LEU A 248 8.45 11.16 -21.35
C LEU A 248 7.48 12.13 -22.03
N LYS A 249 6.39 11.60 -22.57
CA LYS A 249 5.33 12.39 -23.19
C LYS A 249 4.16 12.49 -22.23
N VAL A 250 3.80 13.71 -21.86
CA VAL A 250 2.59 13.97 -21.07
C VAL A 250 1.49 14.45 -22.03
N ILE A 251 0.35 13.80 -21.97
CA ILE A 251 -0.88 14.20 -22.67
C ILE A 251 -1.84 14.66 -21.57
N ASP A 252 -2.14 15.95 -21.57
CA ASP A 252 -2.95 16.59 -20.55
C ASP A 252 -4.03 17.48 -21.18
N ILE A 253 -5.17 17.57 -20.50
CA ILE A 253 -6.25 18.51 -20.78
C ILE A 253 -6.46 19.35 -19.53
N PRO A 254 -6.41 20.70 -19.60
CA PRO A 254 -6.48 21.56 -18.42
C PRO A 254 -7.67 21.29 -17.49
N THR A 255 -8.85 21.00 -18.06
CA THR A 255 -10.10 20.74 -17.33
C THR A 255 -10.23 19.32 -16.77
N SER A 256 -9.36 18.39 -17.17
CA SER A 256 -9.33 17.01 -16.68
C SER A 256 -8.58 16.92 -15.34
N THR A 257 -9.00 16.02 -14.46
CA THR A 257 -8.26 15.64 -13.26
C THR A 257 -7.20 14.57 -13.54
N LEU A 258 -7.35 13.84 -14.65
CA LEU A 258 -6.42 12.80 -15.08
C LEU A 258 -5.50 13.29 -16.22
N GLN A 259 -4.30 12.74 -16.27
CA GLN A 259 -3.31 12.93 -17.33
C GLN A 259 -2.74 11.58 -17.78
N ILE A 260 -2.32 11.49 -19.04
CA ILE A 260 -1.68 10.28 -19.58
C ILE A 260 -0.19 10.53 -19.74
N ILE A 261 0.62 9.60 -19.25
CA ILE A 261 2.08 9.66 -19.37
C ILE A 261 2.56 8.46 -20.17
N LYS A 262 3.24 8.72 -21.29
CA LYS A 262 3.87 7.70 -22.12
C LYS A 262 5.38 7.74 -21.90
N ILE A 263 5.92 6.63 -21.41
CA ILE A 263 7.34 6.43 -21.14
C ILE A 263 7.89 5.47 -22.20
N PRO A 264 8.93 5.85 -22.97
CA PRO A 264 9.62 4.91 -23.85
C PRO A 264 10.11 3.70 -23.06
N GLN A 265 9.77 2.50 -23.52
CA GLN A 265 10.15 1.27 -22.84
C GLN A 265 11.68 1.15 -22.76
N PRO A 266 12.27 1.04 -21.56
CA PRO A 266 13.71 0.91 -21.43
C PRO A 266 14.23 -0.36 -22.10
N ASN A 267 15.45 -0.27 -22.65
CA ASN A 267 16.16 -1.44 -23.16
C ASN A 267 16.30 -2.49 -22.05
N LYS A 268 15.96 -3.75 -22.35
CA LYS A 268 15.98 -4.89 -21.39
C LYS A 268 14.98 -4.74 -20.23
N PHE A 269 13.94 -3.93 -20.37
CA PHE A 269 12.81 -3.96 -19.45
C PHE A 269 12.13 -5.34 -19.56
N PRO A 270 11.92 -6.07 -18.45
CA PRO A 270 11.34 -7.41 -18.50
C PRO A 270 9.86 -7.35 -18.86
N ASN A 271 9.32 -8.47 -19.34
CA ASN A 271 7.88 -8.61 -19.51
C ASN A 271 7.17 -8.46 -18.16
N TRP A 272 5.97 -7.88 -18.18
CA TRP A 272 5.16 -7.64 -16.99
C TRP A 272 3.82 -8.35 -17.09
N LEU A 273 3.22 -8.64 -15.93
CA LEU A 273 1.85 -9.12 -15.87
C LEU A 273 0.89 -7.93 -16.04
N PRO A 274 -0.29 -8.11 -16.65
CA PRO A 274 -1.31 -7.07 -16.71
C PRO A 274 -1.63 -6.53 -15.32
N GLY A 275 -1.72 -5.19 -15.19
CA GLY A 275 -1.92 -4.54 -13.90
C GLY A 275 -0.67 -4.42 -13.02
N SER A 276 0.51 -4.83 -13.49
CA SER A 276 1.77 -4.55 -12.78
C SER A 276 2.05 -3.05 -12.70
N HIS A 277 2.68 -2.61 -11.62
CA HIS A 277 3.10 -1.21 -11.47
C HIS A 277 4.62 -1.04 -11.53
N ILE A 278 5.05 0.12 -11.98
CA ILE A 278 6.42 0.61 -11.86
C ILE A 278 6.50 1.62 -10.71
N ARG A 279 7.71 2.00 -10.32
CA ARG A 279 7.91 3.16 -9.45
C ARG A 279 8.90 4.12 -10.08
N LEU A 280 8.53 5.39 -10.09
CA LEU A 280 9.39 6.48 -10.53
C LEU A 280 10.06 7.14 -9.32
N ASN A 281 11.31 7.50 -9.51
CA ASN A 281 12.12 8.24 -8.55
C ASN A 281 12.90 9.34 -9.29
N TYR A 282 13.31 10.37 -8.56
CA TYR A 282 14.30 11.30 -9.08
C TYR A 282 15.66 10.60 -9.24
N THR A 283 16.53 11.16 -10.09
CA THR A 283 17.91 10.67 -10.23
C THR A 283 18.71 10.87 -8.95
N ILE A 284 19.76 10.05 -8.77
CA ILE A 284 20.59 10.05 -7.56
C ILE A 284 21.19 11.42 -7.22
N SER A 285 21.46 12.24 -8.23
CA SER A 285 22.02 13.58 -8.10
C SER A 285 21.04 14.60 -7.53
N LYS A 286 19.72 14.37 -7.63
CA LYS A 286 18.70 15.30 -7.13
C LYS A 286 18.48 15.06 -5.63
N PHE A 287 18.59 16.10 -4.81
CA PHE A 287 18.35 16.03 -3.35
C PHE A 287 16.98 15.43 -3.00
N LYS A 288 15.95 15.72 -3.80
CA LYS A 288 14.60 15.13 -3.65
C LYS A 288 14.63 13.60 -3.70
N SER A 289 15.53 12.97 -4.46
CA SER A 289 15.68 11.51 -4.47
C SER A 289 16.00 10.93 -3.09
N TRP A 290 16.68 11.67 -2.22
CA TRP A 290 17.04 11.16 -0.89
C TRP A 290 16.00 11.50 0.17
N THR A 291 15.21 12.55 -0.05
CA THR A 291 14.25 13.09 0.92
C THR A 291 12.80 12.77 0.62
N THR A 292 12.47 12.26 -0.57
CA THR A 292 11.12 11.82 -0.93
C THR A 292 11.08 10.32 -1.23
N ALA A 293 9.90 9.73 -1.04
CA ALA A 293 9.63 8.36 -1.43
C ALA A 293 9.62 8.22 -2.96
N THR A 294 9.78 6.99 -3.45
CA THR A 294 9.51 6.67 -4.86
C THR A 294 8.00 6.60 -5.08
N HIS A 295 7.49 6.88 -6.27
CA HIS A 295 6.05 6.98 -6.55
C HIS A 295 5.59 5.81 -7.44
N PRO A 296 4.61 4.98 -7.01
CA PRO A 296 4.11 3.87 -7.80
C PRO A 296 3.09 4.32 -8.86
N PHE A 297 3.17 3.73 -10.05
CA PHE A 297 2.22 3.95 -11.15
C PHE A 297 1.96 2.64 -11.89
N THR A 298 0.69 2.28 -12.06
CA THR A 298 0.28 1.05 -12.74
C THR A 298 0.44 1.19 -14.25
N ILE A 299 1.01 0.17 -14.90
CA ILE A 299 1.17 0.13 -16.35
C ILE A 299 -0.19 -0.22 -16.96
N VAL A 300 -0.71 0.67 -17.79
CA VAL A 300 -2.04 0.54 -18.43
C VAL A 300 -2.00 -0.37 -19.66
N THR A 301 -0.85 -0.42 -20.33
CA THR A 301 -0.64 -1.28 -21.51
C THR A 301 -0.24 -2.70 -21.11
N ILE A 302 -0.68 -3.68 -21.90
CA ILE A 302 -0.16 -5.04 -21.85
C ILE A 302 1.11 -5.17 -22.72
N PRO A 303 2.00 -6.14 -22.47
CA PRO A 303 3.22 -6.32 -23.26
C PRO A 303 2.96 -6.43 -24.77
N GLU A 304 1.88 -7.09 -25.16
CA GLU A 304 1.50 -7.38 -26.55
C GLU A 304 1.03 -6.13 -27.31
N ASP A 305 0.31 -5.23 -26.64
CA ASP A 305 -0.23 -3.98 -27.20
C ASP A 305 0.74 -2.80 -27.06
N SER A 306 1.85 -3.01 -26.35
CA SER A 306 2.81 -1.94 -26.10
C SER A 306 3.57 -1.59 -27.38
N ALA A 307 3.24 -0.43 -27.97
CA ALA A 307 4.01 0.17 -29.07
C ALA A 307 5.35 0.73 -28.55
N ASN A 308 6.15 -0.12 -27.88
CA ASN A 308 7.41 0.21 -27.20
C ASN A 308 7.29 1.34 -26.16
N ASN A 309 6.10 1.53 -25.57
CA ASN A 309 5.86 2.54 -24.55
C ASN A 309 5.08 1.95 -23.36
N LEU A 310 5.52 2.30 -22.16
CA LEU A 310 4.76 2.11 -20.94
C LEU A 310 3.81 3.30 -20.79
N THR A 311 2.51 3.05 -20.85
CA THR A 311 1.50 4.10 -20.66
C THR A 311 0.98 4.07 -19.23
N LEU A 312 0.88 5.23 -18.61
CA LEU A 312 0.36 5.44 -17.26
C LEU A 312 -0.83 6.40 -17.34
N ILE A 313 -1.90 6.11 -16.61
CA ILE A 313 -2.94 7.09 -16.29
C ILE A 313 -2.66 7.56 -14.87
N VAL A 314 -2.53 8.86 -14.70
CA VAL A 314 -2.11 9.46 -13.44
C VAL A 314 -3.08 10.58 -13.10
N LYS A 315 -3.58 10.58 -11.87
CA LYS A 315 -4.30 11.76 -11.35
C LYS A 315 -3.32 12.92 -11.23
N LYS A 316 -3.72 14.12 -11.66
CA LYS A 316 -2.88 15.31 -11.60
C LYS A 316 -2.33 15.48 -10.18
N PRO A 317 -1.00 15.43 -10.02
CA PRO A 317 -0.41 15.32 -8.70
C PRO A 317 -0.35 16.69 -8.03
N ASN A 318 -0.71 16.74 -6.75
CA ASN A 318 -0.41 17.92 -5.91
C ASN A 318 1.07 17.95 -5.47
N GLN A 319 1.78 16.82 -5.43
CA GLN A 319 3.11 16.72 -4.83
C GLN A 319 4.22 16.22 -5.78
N PHE A 320 3.99 15.17 -6.56
CA PHE A 320 4.99 14.61 -7.49
C PHE A 320 4.68 15.00 -8.94
N VAL A 321 5.03 16.23 -9.31
CA VAL A 321 4.88 16.73 -10.67
C VAL A 321 5.95 16.11 -11.58
N ILE A 322 5.49 15.50 -12.68
CA ILE A 322 6.35 14.85 -13.67
C ILE A 322 6.58 15.83 -14.83
N TYR A 323 7.82 16.28 -14.98
CA TYR A 323 8.25 17.15 -16.08
C TYR A 323 8.74 16.31 -17.29
N PRO A 324 8.24 16.58 -18.52
CA PRO A 324 8.58 15.83 -19.74
C PRO A 324 10.08 15.70 -20.07
N LEU A 325 10.85 16.75 -19.78
CA LEU A 325 12.27 16.87 -20.14
C LEU A 325 13.23 16.46 -19.01
N ASP A 326 12.68 16.08 -17.86
CA ASP A 326 13.49 15.67 -16.71
C ASP A 326 13.85 14.17 -16.78
N SER A 327 15.02 13.82 -16.27
CA SER A 327 15.41 12.42 -16.08
C SER A 327 14.83 11.84 -14.79
N TYR A 328 14.36 10.60 -14.87
CA TYR A 328 13.84 9.80 -13.75
C TYR A 328 14.45 8.40 -13.73
N LEU A 329 14.44 7.79 -12.55
CA LEU A 329 14.78 6.38 -12.35
C LEU A 329 13.50 5.57 -12.22
N LEU A 330 13.37 4.54 -13.06
CA LEU A 330 12.25 3.63 -13.11
C LEU A 330 12.66 2.29 -12.49
N THR A 331 11.84 1.78 -11.57
CA THR A 331 11.99 0.45 -10.96
C THR A 331 10.71 -0.36 -11.16
N GLY A 332 10.82 -1.68 -11.21
CA GLY A 332 9.71 -2.57 -11.56
C GLY A 332 10.03 -3.37 -12.83
N PRO A 333 9.05 -4.12 -13.36
CA PRO A 333 7.64 -4.17 -12.98
C PRO A 333 7.41 -4.95 -11.68
N TYR A 334 6.42 -4.52 -10.90
CA TYR A 334 5.97 -5.20 -9.69
C TYR A 334 4.56 -5.76 -9.90
N PRO A 335 4.34 -7.07 -9.73
CA PRO A 335 3.03 -7.66 -9.97
C PRO A 335 2.05 -7.31 -8.86
N SER A 336 0.84 -6.96 -9.25
CA SER A 336 -0.31 -6.81 -8.35
C SER A 336 -0.99 -8.15 -8.09
N LEU A 337 -1.28 -8.90 -9.16
CA LEU A 337 -1.94 -10.20 -9.12
C LEU A 337 -0.95 -11.34 -9.30
N ALA A 338 -1.34 -12.53 -8.81
CA ALA A 338 -0.53 -13.73 -8.97
C ALA A 338 -0.58 -14.25 -10.42
N PRO A 339 0.53 -14.74 -11.01
CA PRO A 339 0.51 -15.29 -12.37
C PRO A 339 -0.62 -16.30 -12.69
N PRO A 340 -0.97 -17.25 -11.79
CA PRO A 340 -2.05 -18.21 -12.07
C PRO A 340 -3.44 -17.57 -12.24
N PHE A 341 -3.65 -16.34 -11.75
CA PHE A 341 -4.92 -15.63 -11.92
C PHE A 341 -5.28 -15.48 -13.41
N PHE A 342 -4.30 -15.10 -14.22
CA PHE A 342 -4.49 -14.80 -15.65
C PHE A 342 -4.84 -16.03 -16.48
N THR A 343 -4.51 -17.24 -16.01
CA THR A 343 -4.75 -18.49 -16.75
C THR A 343 -5.92 -19.32 -16.20
N THR A 344 -6.40 -19.02 -15.00
CA THR A 344 -7.40 -19.86 -14.31
C THR A 344 -8.72 -19.16 -14.01
N ALA A 345 -8.79 -17.83 -14.17
CA ALA A 345 -10.02 -17.08 -13.92
C ALA A 345 -11.11 -17.48 -14.94
N ASN A 346 -12.33 -17.71 -14.43
CA ASN A 346 -13.49 -18.11 -15.22
C ASN A 346 -14.44 -16.95 -15.53
N ILE A 347 -14.58 -16.00 -14.60
CA ILE A 347 -15.33 -14.75 -14.77
C ILE A 347 -14.51 -13.64 -14.11
N VAL A 348 -14.43 -12.48 -14.75
CA VAL A 348 -13.73 -11.32 -14.19
C VAL A 348 -14.60 -10.07 -14.31
N ASN A 349 -15.13 -9.64 -13.18
CA ASN A 349 -15.88 -8.39 -13.04
C ASN A 349 -14.95 -7.31 -12.48
N ILE A 350 -14.81 -6.19 -13.18
CA ILE A 350 -13.87 -5.14 -12.82
C ILE A 350 -14.64 -3.83 -12.63
N ILE A 351 -14.45 -3.18 -11.49
CA ILE A 351 -15.03 -1.88 -11.16
C ILE A 351 -13.90 -0.93 -10.78
N CYS A 352 -13.73 0.13 -11.56
CA CYS A 352 -12.73 1.16 -11.27
C CYS A 352 -13.36 2.54 -11.05
N GLY A 353 -12.72 3.35 -10.21
CA GLY A 353 -13.05 4.75 -9.97
C GLY A 353 -11.84 5.67 -10.25
N GLY A 354 -12.08 6.77 -10.97
CA GLY A 354 -11.07 7.78 -11.29
C GLY A 354 -9.81 7.17 -11.92
N SER A 355 -8.65 7.45 -11.32
CA SER A 355 -7.34 6.93 -11.77
C SER A 355 -7.18 5.41 -11.64
N GLY A 356 -8.06 4.73 -10.90
CA GLY A 356 -8.04 3.28 -10.72
C GLY A 356 -8.24 2.47 -12.00
N ILE A 357 -8.75 3.09 -13.07
CA ILE A 357 -8.79 2.49 -14.42
C ILE A 357 -7.43 1.97 -14.87
N SER A 358 -6.34 2.52 -14.32
CA SER A 358 -4.97 2.08 -14.57
C SER A 358 -4.73 0.60 -14.26
N LEU A 359 -5.44 0.02 -13.28
CA LEU A 359 -5.38 -1.41 -12.95
C LEU A 359 -6.37 -2.21 -13.79
N GLY A 360 -7.60 -1.72 -13.91
CA GLY A 360 -8.67 -2.49 -14.54
C GLY A 360 -8.50 -2.66 -16.05
N LEU A 361 -8.04 -1.61 -16.74
CA LEU A 361 -7.90 -1.62 -18.19
C LEU A 361 -6.90 -2.67 -18.73
N PRO A 362 -5.66 -2.80 -18.23
CA PRO A 362 -4.75 -3.85 -18.70
C PRO A 362 -5.28 -5.26 -18.44
N ILE A 363 -5.98 -5.47 -17.31
CA ILE A 363 -6.59 -6.77 -16.99
C ILE A 363 -7.74 -7.07 -17.96
N TYR A 364 -8.59 -6.08 -18.24
CA TYR A 364 -9.66 -6.17 -19.23
C TYR A 364 -9.11 -6.52 -20.62
N HIS A 365 -8.08 -5.80 -21.08
CA HIS A 365 -7.44 -6.08 -22.36
C HIS A 365 -6.88 -7.49 -22.43
N HIS A 366 -6.19 -7.96 -21.39
CA HIS A 366 -5.66 -9.32 -21.35
C HIS A 366 -6.74 -10.38 -21.59
N PHE A 367 -7.86 -10.32 -20.86
CA PHE A 367 -8.95 -11.29 -21.05
C PHE A 367 -9.67 -11.10 -22.39
N LYS A 368 -9.81 -9.88 -22.88
CA LYS A 368 -10.47 -9.62 -24.16
C LYS A 368 -9.64 -10.09 -25.37
N SER A 369 -8.31 -9.87 -25.36
CA SER A 369 -7.43 -10.14 -26.50
C SER A 369 -6.83 -11.55 -26.48
N ILE A 370 -6.44 -12.05 -25.31
CA ILE A 370 -5.72 -13.34 -25.18
C ILE A 370 -6.68 -14.48 -24.78
N ASN A 371 -7.64 -14.21 -23.90
CA ASN A 371 -8.54 -15.22 -23.32
C ASN A 371 -10.02 -14.91 -23.58
N SER A 372 -10.41 -14.75 -24.84
CA SER A 372 -11.76 -14.31 -25.25
C SER A 372 -12.92 -15.22 -24.82
N THR A 373 -12.62 -16.42 -24.31
CA THR A 373 -13.59 -17.35 -23.75
C THR A 373 -14.05 -16.98 -22.33
N VAL A 374 -13.29 -16.16 -21.62
CA VAL A 374 -13.58 -15.73 -20.24
C VAL A 374 -14.47 -14.49 -20.27
N PRO A 375 -15.71 -14.55 -19.74
CA PRO A 375 -16.55 -13.37 -19.60
C PRO A 375 -15.86 -12.32 -18.72
N VAL A 376 -15.57 -11.16 -19.32
CA VAL A 376 -14.95 -10.02 -18.64
C VAL A 376 -15.81 -8.77 -18.81
N LYS A 377 -16.15 -8.13 -17.69
CA LYS A 377 -16.91 -6.86 -17.67
C LYS A 377 -16.10 -5.81 -16.94
N LEU A 378 -15.91 -4.64 -17.56
CA LEU A 378 -15.23 -3.50 -16.95
C LEU A 378 -16.19 -2.32 -16.88
N VAL A 379 -16.37 -1.81 -15.66
CA VAL A 379 -17.13 -0.61 -15.33
C VAL A 379 -16.17 0.44 -14.81
N TRP A 380 -16.19 1.62 -15.40
CA TRP A 380 -15.37 2.76 -14.99
C TRP A 380 -16.25 3.91 -14.55
N THR A 381 -16.00 4.41 -13.35
CA THR A 381 -16.71 5.53 -12.74
C THR A 381 -15.78 6.73 -12.64
N VAL A 382 -16.25 7.90 -13.08
CA VAL A 382 -15.53 9.17 -12.95
C VAL A 382 -16.43 10.23 -12.35
N ARG A 383 -15.84 11.19 -11.62
CA ARG A 383 -16.57 12.37 -11.14
C ARG A 383 -16.56 13.48 -12.18
N ASN A 384 -15.40 13.79 -12.75
CA ASN A 384 -15.28 14.83 -13.77
C ASN A 384 -15.49 14.24 -15.17
N GLN A 385 -16.47 14.74 -15.90
CA GLN A 385 -16.78 14.30 -17.26
C GLN A 385 -15.57 14.48 -18.21
N ASN A 386 -14.74 15.49 -18.00
CA ASN A 386 -13.56 15.75 -18.83
C ASN A 386 -12.53 14.61 -18.75
N ASP A 387 -12.54 13.80 -17.67
CA ASP A 387 -11.66 12.64 -17.54
C ASP A 387 -11.94 11.56 -18.60
N THR A 388 -13.13 11.57 -19.21
CA THR A 388 -13.49 10.64 -20.29
C THR A 388 -12.65 10.84 -21.56
N PHE A 389 -11.85 11.90 -21.67
CA PHE A 389 -10.89 12.10 -22.77
C PHE A 389 -9.92 10.94 -22.95
N ILE A 390 -9.65 10.16 -21.90
CA ILE A 390 -8.80 8.97 -21.95
C ILE A 390 -9.30 7.99 -23.02
N MET A 391 -10.62 7.92 -23.25
CA MET A 391 -11.24 7.07 -24.26
C MET A 391 -10.80 7.43 -25.70
N ASN A 392 -10.33 8.66 -25.93
CA ASN A 392 -9.81 9.07 -27.23
C ASN A 392 -8.35 8.64 -27.45
N GLN A 393 -7.65 8.22 -26.39
CA GLN A 393 -6.22 7.92 -26.41
C GLN A 393 -5.90 6.44 -26.25
N LEU A 394 -6.84 5.65 -25.72
CA LEU A 394 -6.71 4.23 -25.42
C LEU A 394 -7.94 3.47 -25.90
N ASP A 395 -7.78 2.19 -26.27
CA ASP A 395 -8.91 1.35 -26.65
C ASP A 395 -9.79 1.04 -25.43
N MET A 396 -10.96 1.66 -25.37
CA MET A 396 -11.95 1.45 -24.31
C MET A 396 -13.20 0.72 -24.83
N THR A 397 -13.06 -0.02 -25.95
CA THR A 397 -14.19 -0.70 -26.58
C THR A 397 -14.80 -1.73 -25.62
N GLY A 398 -16.09 -1.60 -25.32
CA GLY A 398 -16.82 -2.51 -24.43
C GLY A 398 -16.73 -2.17 -22.94
N VAL A 399 -16.05 -1.08 -22.58
CA VAL A 399 -16.03 -0.56 -21.20
C VAL A 399 -17.28 0.27 -20.92
N GLN A 400 -17.95 0.00 -19.81
CA GLN A 400 -19.11 0.79 -19.38
C GLN A 400 -18.65 1.99 -18.55
N VAL A 401 -18.87 3.20 -19.04
CA VAL A 401 -18.43 4.43 -18.37
C VAL A 401 -19.60 5.12 -17.68
N TYR A 402 -19.41 5.51 -16.43
CA TYR A 402 -20.39 6.21 -15.59
C TYR A 402 -19.83 7.53 -15.08
N VAL A 403 -20.53 8.63 -15.33
CA VAL A 403 -20.23 9.96 -14.78
C VAL A 403 -21.13 10.19 -13.57
N THR A 404 -20.52 10.33 -12.41
CA THR A 404 -21.22 10.34 -11.11
C THR A 404 -21.49 11.73 -10.56
N SER A 405 -20.89 12.79 -11.13
CA SER A 405 -21.33 14.15 -10.81
C SER A 405 -22.70 14.38 -11.43
N ILE A 406 -23.62 14.86 -10.60
CA ILE A 406 -24.87 15.43 -11.08
C ILE A 406 -24.47 16.75 -11.73
N GLY A 407 -24.63 16.86 -13.05
CA GLY A 407 -24.56 18.16 -13.68
C GLY A 407 -25.67 19.02 -13.09
N ASP A 408 -25.32 20.17 -12.50
CA ASP A 408 -26.26 21.28 -12.31
C ASP A 408 -26.83 21.62 -13.69
N THR A 409 -27.93 20.99 -14.03
CA THR A 409 -28.61 21.08 -15.33
C THR A 409 -29.45 22.35 -15.39
N ASN A 410 -28.87 23.48 -14.94
CA ASN A 410 -29.45 24.83 -15.00
C ASN A 410 -28.34 25.88 -15.20
N SER A 411 -27.44 25.66 -16.16
CA SER A 411 -26.47 26.68 -16.59
C SER A 411 -26.54 26.93 -18.10
N GLU A 412 -27.76 27.04 -18.64
CA GLU A 412 -27.97 27.91 -19.78
C GLU A 412 -28.38 29.28 -19.23
N SER A 413 -27.42 30.20 -19.13
CA SER A 413 -27.59 31.66 -19.33
C SER A 413 -26.41 32.45 -18.76
N GLN A 414 -25.81 33.25 -19.66
CA GLN A 414 -25.05 34.48 -19.42
C GLN A 414 -23.55 34.38 -19.09
N GLU A 415 -22.76 34.53 -20.15
CA GLU A 415 -21.54 35.33 -20.13
C GLU A 415 -21.85 36.76 -19.64
N ASN A 416 -21.34 37.15 -18.47
CA ASN A 416 -20.55 38.38 -18.30
C ASN A 416 -20.13 38.60 -16.84
N GLN A 417 -18.81 38.72 -16.67
CA GLN A 417 -18.02 39.54 -15.74
C GLN A 417 -18.43 39.77 -14.26
N GLN A 418 -17.35 39.73 -13.46
CA GLN A 418 -17.08 40.33 -12.14
C GLN A 418 -17.31 39.47 -10.88
N HIS A 419 -16.25 39.49 -10.07
CA HIS A 419 -16.11 38.89 -8.75
C HIS A 419 -17.36 39.06 -7.89
N GLN A 420 -17.92 37.95 -7.43
CA GLN A 420 -18.62 37.88 -6.15
C GLN A 420 -18.53 36.47 -5.56
N ALA A 421 -18.38 36.47 -4.24
CA ALA A 421 -18.02 35.34 -3.41
C ALA A 421 -18.97 34.15 -3.56
N VAL A 422 -18.38 32.95 -3.62
CA VAL A 422 -19.09 31.68 -3.48
C VAL A 422 -19.79 31.66 -2.12
N PRO A 423 -21.10 31.35 -2.03
CA PRO A 423 -21.75 31.18 -0.75
C PRO A 423 -21.15 29.97 -0.04
N LEU A 424 -20.72 30.21 1.20
CA LEU A 424 -20.23 29.22 2.15
C LEU A 424 -21.38 28.27 2.51
N PHE A 425 -21.55 27.21 1.73
CA PHE A 425 -22.22 26.01 2.21
C PHE A 425 -21.20 25.24 3.05
N VAL A 426 -21.47 25.20 4.35
CA VAL A 426 -20.75 24.37 5.33
C VAL A 426 -21.06 22.91 4.99
N ILE A 427 -20.26 22.34 4.09
CA ILE A 427 -20.10 20.90 3.98
C ILE A 427 -19.11 20.55 5.09
N GLU A 428 -19.57 19.78 6.07
CA GLU A 428 -18.71 19.19 7.09
C GLU A 428 -17.51 18.53 6.40
N GLU A 429 -16.30 18.90 6.83
CA GLU A 429 -15.03 18.52 6.24
C GLU A 429 -14.90 17.00 6.09
N GLU A 430 -15.23 16.45 4.91
CA GLU A 430 -14.88 15.07 4.56
C GLU A 430 -13.46 15.01 4.00
N GLU A 431 -12.64 14.26 4.72
CA GLU A 431 -11.20 14.18 4.64
C GLU A 431 -10.66 13.87 3.23
N GLU A 432 -10.00 14.85 2.61
CA GLU A 432 -9.18 14.63 1.42
C GLU A 432 -8.05 13.63 1.71
N GLU A 433 -8.11 12.47 1.07
CA GLU A 433 -7.25 11.34 1.33
C GLU A 433 -6.06 11.26 0.37
N GLU A 434 -4.92 11.82 0.76
CA GLU A 434 -3.65 11.48 0.10
C GLU A 434 -3.13 10.13 0.62
N GLY A 435 -2.97 9.20 -0.31
CA GLY A 435 -2.41 7.87 -0.07
C GLY A 435 -1.37 7.52 -1.11
N HIS A 436 -0.11 7.89 -0.87
CA HIS A 436 1.05 7.47 -1.66
C HIS A 436 1.26 5.94 -1.59
N GLY A 437 0.45 5.18 -2.31
CA GLY A 437 0.62 3.75 -2.43
C GLY A 437 -0.63 3.03 -2.87
N LEU A 438 -0.47 2.19 -3.89
CA LEU A 438 -1.34 1.05 -4.14
C LEU A 438 -1.37 0.22 -2.86
N LEU A 439 -2.50 0.15 -2.17
CA LEU A 439 -2.65 -0.65 -0.95
C LEU A 439 -3.84 -1.60 -1.13
N ASN A 440 -3.61 -2.86 -0.78
CA ASN A 440 -4.63 -3.89 -0.62
C ASN A 440 -4.68 -4.24 0.88
N ASN A 441 -5.69 -3.76 1.61
CA ASN A 441 -5.90 -4.06 3.03
C ASN A 441 -7.04 -5.09 3.21
N GLU A 442 -6.74 -6.39 3.29
CA GLU A 442 -7.80 -7.37 3.60
C GLU A 442 -8.38 -7.24 5.03
N SER A 443 -7.83 -6.37 5.89
CA SER A 443 -8.20 -6.25 7.31
C SER A 443 -8.96 -4.95 7.64
N GLU A 444 -10.19 -4.83 7.16
CA GLU A 444 -11.22 -4.04 7.84
C GLU A 444 -12.46 -4.92 7.95
N ASN A 445 -12.67 -5.45 9.15
CA ASN A 445 -13.95 -5.98 9.59
C ASN A 445 -14.64 -4.83 10.32
N GLY A 446 -15.49 -4.10 9.59
CA GLY A 446 -16.50 -3.25 10.20
C GLY A 446 -17.57 -4.13 10.82
N ILE A 447 -17.90 -3.87 12.08
CA ILE A 447 -18.93 -4.55 12.86
C ILE A 447 -20.29 -4.20 12.25
N GLU A 448 -21.10 -5.23 12.00
CA GLU A 448 -22.44 -5.14 11.40
C GLU A 448 -23.42 -4.44 12.34
N LEU A 449 -24.20 -3.49 11.80
CA LEU A 449 -25.45 -3.02 12.40
C LEU A 449 -26.60 -3.34 11.45
N GLN A 450 -27.64 -3.96 12.01
CA GLN A 450 -28.80 -4.57 11.34
C GLN A 450 -29.79 -3.54 10.75
N ASN A 451 -30.49 -4.06 9.73
CA ASN A 451 -31.64 -3.61 8.91
C ASN A 451 -32.70 -2.68 9.51
N MET A 452 -33.30 -1.83 8.63
CA MET A 452 -34.72 -1.81 8.15
C MET A 452 -35.11 -0.39 7.65
N PRO A 453 -36.25 -0.17 6.96
CA PRO A 453 -36.91 -0.92 5.88
C PRO A 453 -37.21 -0.03 4.63
N GLU A 454 -37.72 -0.67 3.57
CA GLU A 454 -38.25 -0.05 2.35
C GLU A 454 -39.38 0.96 2.62
N SER A 455 -39.43 2.04 1.84
CA SER A 455 -40.64 2.84 1.63
C SER A 455 -40.94 2.93 0.13
N ASN A 456 -42.14 2.46 -0.20
CA ASN A 456 -42.83 2.67 -1.47
C ASN A 456 -43.27 4.13 -1.60
N GLU A 457 -43.32 4.64 -2.83
CA GLU A 457 -44.30 5.63 -3.35
C GLU A 457 -43.91 5.89 -4.83
N GLU A 458 -44.64 5.34 -5.80
CA GLU A 458 -45.89 5.83 -6.40
C GLU A 458 -45.71 6.85 -7.54
N ASN A 459 -46.46 6.55 -8.61
CA ASN A 459 -46.44 7.17 -9.93
C ASN A 459 -46.88 8.63 -9.92
N SER A 460 -46.27 9.43 -10.80
CA SER A 460 -46.98 10.55 -11.42
C SER A 460 -46.53 10.72 -12.87
N GLU A 461 -47.41 10.30 -13.78
CA GLU A 461 -47.39 10.63 -15.20
C GLU A 461 -47.52 12.14 -15.37
N THR A 462 -46.76 12.72 -16.29
CA THR A 462 -47.18 13.98 -16.92
C THR A 462 -46.69 14.02 -18.37
N ASN A 463 -47.64 13.82 -19.27
CA ASN A 463 -47.52 14.09 -20.71
C ASN A 463 -47.40 15.61 -20.93
N THR A 464 -46.41 16.04 -21.72
CA THR A 464 -46.58 17.26 -22.52
C THR A 464 -45.88 17.14 -23.88
N ILE A 465 -46.58 17.62 -24.89
CA ILE A 465 -46.42 17.39 -26.32
C ILE A 465 -45.56 18.49 -26.97
N ASN A 466 -44.65 18.06 -27.85
CA ASN A 466 -44.04 18.72 -29.01
C ASN A 466 -43.57 20.19 -28.95
N SER A 467 -42.30 20.38 -29.31
CA SER A 467 -41.95 21.26 -30.44
C SER A 467 -40.81 20.67 -31.27
N LYS A 468 -41.11 20.35 -32.53
CA LYS A 468 -40.14 20.07 -33.60
C LYS A 468 -39.52 21.39 -34.07
N ASN A 469 -38.19 21.43 -34.14
CA ASN A 469 -37.34 21.97 -35.21
C ASN A 469 -36.09 22.64 -34.65
N ASN A 470 -34.94 21.96 -34.72
CA ASN A 470 -33.90 22.36 -35.65
C ASN A 470 -32.92 21.20 -35.85
N LYS A 471 -32.69 20.91 -37.12
CA LYS A 471 -31.71 19.94 -37.62
C LYS A 471 -30.31 20.55 -37.54
N ASP A 472 -29.34 19.64 -37.52
CA ASP A 472 -27.91 19.85 -37.68
C ASP A 472 -27.13 20.13 -36.39
N ASN A 473 -27.10 19.12 -35.52
CA ASN A 473 -25.90 18.80 -34.73
C ASN A 473 -25.66 17.30 -34.91
N GLU A 474 -24.50 16.94 -35.45
CA GLU A 474 -24.01 15.56 -35.48
C GLU A 474 -24.04 15.00 -34.05
N GLU A 475 -24.93 14.05 -33.80
CA GLU A 475 -25.04 13.35 -32.51
C GLU A 475 -23.71 12.68 -32.17
N ARG A 476 -22.89 13.31 -31.33
CA ARG A 476 -21.95 12.58 -30.48
C ARG A 476 -22.79 11.66 -29.61
N LYS A 477 -22.93 10.39 -29.97
CA LYS A 477 -23.46 9.37 -29.05
C LYS A 477 -22.68 9.49 -27.76
N GLU A 478 -23.32 9.90 -26.68
CA GLU A 478 -22.70 9.98 -25.37
C GLU A 478 -22.32 8.56 -24.94
N TYR A 479 -21.03 8.22 -25.01
CA TYR A 479 -20.49 6.88 -24.72
C TYR A 479 -20.45 6.55 -23.22
N PHE A 480 -21.14 7.32 -22.38
CA PHE A 480 -21.15 7.19 -20.93
C PHE A 480 -22.57 7.40 -20.38
N LYS A 481 -22.86 6.80 -19.23
CA LYS A 481 -24.13 6.93 -18.51
C LYS A 481 -23.96 7.88 -17.33
N PHE A 482 -25.02 8.57 -16.93
CA PHE A 482 -25.01 9.38 -15.70
C PHE A 482 -25.47 8.56 -14.49
N GLY A 483 -24.93 8.89 -13.32
CA GLY A 483 -25.29 8.28 -12.04
C GLY A 483 -24.34 7.17 -11.57
N ARG A 484 -24.64 6.59 -10.40
CA ARG A 484 -23.85 5.49 -9.82
C ARG A 484 -24.26 4.16 -10.46
N PRO A 485 -23.30 3.29 -10.84
CA PRO A 485 -23.62 1.99 -11.42
C PRO A 485 -24.24 1.07 -10.36
N LYS A 486 -25.34 0.41 -10.72
CA LYS A 486 -25.92 -0.67 -9.90
C LYS A 486 -25.25 -1.99 -10.26
N PHE A 487 -24.51 -2.58 -9.31
CA PHE A 487 -23.72 -3.78 -9.55
C PHE A 487 -24.52 -4.98 -10.07
N ASP A 488 -25.76 -5.13 -9.61
CA ASP A 488 -26.66 -6.21 -10.03
C ASP A 488 -27.04 -6.10 -11.51
N GLU A 489 -27.10 -4.88 -12.05
CA GLU A 489 -27.42 -4.62 -13.45
C GLU A 489 -26.16 -4.72 -14.33
N VAL A 490 -25.06 -4.07 -13.92
CA VAL A 490 -23.84 -3.99 -14.75
C VAL A 490 -23.06 -5.30 -14.79
N PHE A 491 -23.13 -6.10 -13.72
CA PHE A 491 -22.50 -7.43 -13.63
C PHE A 491 -23.52 -8.56 -13.70
N ALA A 492 -24.74 -8.28 -14.18
CA ALA A 492 -25.74 -9.32 -14.46
C ALA A 492 -25.11 -10.41 -15.33
N ILE A 493 -25.42 -11.68 -15.03
CA ILE A 493 -24.95 -12.80 -15.82
C ILE A 493 -25.78 -12.84 -17.10
N ASP A 494 -25.13 -12.81 -18.27
CA ASP A 494 -25.83 -12.74 -19.55
C ASP A 494 -26.58 -14.05 -19.88
N ASP A 495 -26.14 -15.19 -19.33
CA ASP A 495 -26.83 -16.48 -19.40
C ASP A 495 -27.02 -17.11 -18.00
N PRO A 496 -28.23 -17.04 -17.40
CA PRO A 496 -28.52 -17.56 -16.06
C PRO A 496 -28.46 -19.09 -15.95
N THR A 497 -28.32 -19.83 -17.06
CA THR A 497 -28.22 -21.29 -17.06
C THR A 497 -26.79 -21.80 -16.90
N THR A 498 -25.79 -20.91 -16.96
CA THR A 498 -24.39 -21.28 -16.83
C THR A 498 -24.01 -21.48 -15.36
N THR A 499 -23.75 -22.72 -14.96
CA THR A 499 -23.18 -23.02 -13.64
C THR A 499 -21.70 -22.61 -13.61
N HIS A 500 -21.39 -21.52 -12.94
CA HIS A 500 -20.02 -21.04 -12.83
C HIS A 500 -19.31 -21.61 -11.60
N ASP A 501 -18.05 -22.01 -11.78
CA ASP A 501 -17.16 -22.31 -10.66
C ASP A 501 -16.79 -20.99 -9.95
N LEU A 502 -17.45 -20.75 -8.82
CA LEU A 502 -17.27 -19.56 -7.98
C LEU A 502 -15.84 -19.45 -7.44
N ASP A 503 -15.08 -20.56 -7.35
CA ASP A 503 -13.72 -20.51 -6.79
C ASP A 503 -12.74 -19.71 -7.65
N ASN A 504 -13.01 -19.63 -8.96
CA ASN A 504 -12.20 -18.90 -9.94
C ASN A 504 -12.96 -17.71 -10.56
N SER A 505 -14.04 -17.25 -9.94
CA SER A 505 -14.78 -16.06 -10.37
C SER A 505 -14.37 -14.86 -9.53
N TRP A 506 -13.96 -13.76 -10.17
CA TRP A 506 -13.28 -12.64 -9.51
C TRP A 506 -14.01 -11.31 -9.69
N VAL A 507 -13.97 -10.52 -8.63
CA VAL A 507 -14.30 -9.10 -8.61
C VAL A 507 -13.03 -8.32 -8.29
N ILE A 508 -12.68 -7.38 -9.16
CA ILE A 508 -11.52 -6.50 -9.02
C ILE A 508 -12.02 -5.08 -8.81
N ALA A 509 -11.70 -4.48 -7.67
CA ALA A 509 -12.05 -3.10 -7.35
C ALA A 509 -10.82 -2.19 -7.28
N CYS A 510 -10.87 -1.06 -7.99
CA CYS A 510 -9.74 -0.15 -8.19
C CYS A 510 -10.21 1.29 -8.02
N GLY A 511 -10.09 1.90 -6.84
CA GLY A 511 -10.67 3.22 -6.63
C GLY A 511 -10.73 3.69 -5.17
N PRO A 512 -11.68 4.57 -4.84
CA PRO A 512 -11.87 5.12 -3.49
C PRO A 512 -12.41 4.06 -2.52
N ASP A 513 -12.27 4.30 -1.22
CA ASP A 513 -12.64 3.36 -0.16
C ASP A 513 -14.13 2.97 -0.23
N GLU A 514 -15.02 3.92 -0.49
CA GLU A 514 -16.46 3.65 -0.63
C GLU A 514 -16.75 2.64 -1.75
N LEU A 515 -16.23 2.88 -2.95
CA LEU A 515 -16.41 2.01 -4.11
C LEU A 515 -15.86 0.60 -3.84
N ILE A 516 -14.69 0.52 -3.19
CA ILE A 516 -14.08 -0.74 -2.78
C ILE A 516 -14.96 -1.45 -1.75
N SER A 517 -15.50 -0.73 -0.77
CA SER A 517 -16.33 -1.30 0.29
C SER A 517 -17.65 -1.86 -0.25
N ASP A 518 -18.29 -1.16 -1.18
CA ASP A 518 -19.50 -1.60 -1.86
C ASP A 518 -19.23 -2.85 -2.70
N ALA A 519 -18.13 -2.85 -3.47
CA ALA A 519 -17.73 -3.99 -4.29
C ALA A 519 -17.34 -5.21 -3.43
N LYS A 520 -16.71 -4.98 -2.28
CA LYS A 520 -16.36 -6.03 -1.30
C LYS A 520 -17.61 -6.67 -0.69
N ARG A 521 -18.61 -5.87 -0.32
CA ARG A 521 -19.89 -6.36 0.18
C ARG A 521 -20.61 -7.19 -0.90
N TRP A 522 -20.75 -6.61 -2.10
CA TRP A 522 -21.40 -7.27 -3.23
C TRP A 522 -20.75 -8.60 -3.62
N SER A 523 -19.42 -8.65 -3.64
CA SER A 523 -18.67 -9.88 -3.95
C SER A 523 -18.84 -10.94 -2.87
N LYS A 524 -18.83 -10.56 -1.58
CA LYS A 524 -19.06 -11.47 -0.45
C LYS A 524 -20.45 -12.11 -0.52
N ASP A 525 -21.48 -11.30 -0.78
CA ASP A 525 -22.88 -11.75 -0.84
C ASP A 525 -23.11 -12.79 -1.95
N ARG A 526 -22.34 -12.72 -3.03
CA ARG A 526 -22.42 -13.60 -4.21
C ARG A 526 -21.34 -14.69 -4.27
N GLY A 527 -20.45 -14.74 -3.27
CA GLY A 527 -19.39 -15.75 -3.19
C GLY A 527 -18.22 -15.56 -4.17
N TYR A 528 -18.12 -14.40 -4.84
CA TYR A 528 -16.99 -14.08 -5.71
C TYR A 528 -15.69 -13.90 -4.90
N ARG A 529 -14.56 -14.16 -5.56
CA ARG A 529 -13.25 -13.71 -5.09
C ARG A 529 -13.14 -12.20 -5.20
N PHE A 530 -12.46 -11.58 -4.25
CA PHE A 530 -12.30 -10.14 -4.23
C PHE A 530 -10.82 -9.79 -4.18
N TYR A 531 -10.37 -8.98 -5.14
CA TYR A 531 -9.08 -8.30 -5.10
C TYR A 531 -9.33 -6.81 -5.23
N TYR A 532 -8.54 -6.01 -4.55
CA TYR A 532 -8.66 -4.58 -4.71
C TYR A 532 -7.34 -3.85 -4.52
N GLU A 533 -7.29 -2.66 -5.11
CA GLU A 533 -6.26 -1.67 -4.84
C GLU A 533 -6.89 -0.31 -4.65
N LYS A 534 -6.43 0.40 -3.64
CA LYS A 534 -6.83 1.78 -3.39
C LYS A 534 -6.19 2.72 -4.41
N TYR A 535 -7.04 3.52 -5.06
CA TYR A 535 -6.66 4.62 -5.94
C TYR A 535 -7.42 5.88 -5.54
N GLU A 536 -6.86 7.03 -5.84
CA GLU A 536 -7.58 8.29 -5.70
C GLU A 536 -8.58 8.46 -6.85
N MET A 537 -9.78 8.97 -6.53
CA MET A 537 -10.70 9.49 -7.54
C MET A 537 -10.17 10.78 -8.14
#